data_AF-A0A367LXM4-F1
#
_entry.id   AF-A0A367LXM4-F1
#
_cell.length_a   1.000
_cell.length_b   1.000
_cell.length_c   1.000
_cell.angle_alpha   90.00
_cell.angle_beta   90.00
_cell.angle_gamma   90.00
#
_symmetry.space_group_name_H-M   'P 1'
#
loop_
_entity.id
_entity.type
_entity.pdbx_description
1 polymer ?
#
loop_
_entity_poly.entity_id
_entity_poly.type
_entity_poly.pdbx_seq_one_letter_code
_entity_poly.pdbx_strand_id
1 'polypeptide(L)'
;DRAGLRTVAWRHGIALVEDAAHAVGSEYRGRPVGSRGTAIFSFHAIKNLTCAEGAMFVSDDSALAERVRRLKFHGLGVDAYDRLSHGRKPQAEVIEPGFKYNLADLNAALALVQLKRLDALNARRQALAERYLERLAG
;
A
#
# COMPACT_ATOMS: atom_id res chain seq x y z
N ASP A 1 -3.35 -7.87 17.85
CA ASP A 1 -4.73 -7.33 17.92
C ASP A 1 -4.74 -5.91 17.33
N ARG A 2 -5.29 -5.73 16.12
CA ARG A 2 -5.32 -4.40 15.44
C ARG A 2 -6.33 -3.43 16.06
N ALA A 3 -7.42 -3.96 16.63
CA ALA A 3 -8.48 -3.13 17.19
C ALA A 3 -8.05 -2.47 18.51
N GLY A 4 -7.36 -3.24 19.36
CA GLY A 4 -6.75 -2.72 20.59
C GLY A 4 -5.75 -1.59 20.32
N LEU A 5 -4.82 -1.81 19.40
CA LEU A 5 -3.80 -0.80 19.03
C LEU A 5 -4.42 0.51 18.51
N ARG A 6 -5.43 0.41 17.65
CA ARG A 6 -6.17 1.57 17.13
C ARG A 6 -6.88 2.36 18.22
N THR A 7 -7.48 1.67 19.18
CA THR A 7 -8.19 2.30 20.30
C THR A 7 -7.21 3.11 21.15
N VAL A 8 -6.05 2.53 21.48
CA VAL A 8 -5.01 3.22 22.24
C VAL A 8 -4.47 4.42 21.46
N ALA A 9 -4.11 4.23 20.19
CA ALA A 9 -3.58 5.29 19.34
C ALA A 9 -4.56 6.48 19.23
N TRP A 10 -5.84 6.20 19.01
CA TRP A 10 -6.88 7.23 18.94
C TRP A 10 -7.04 7.99 20.26
N ARG A 11 -7.08 7.28 21.41
CA ARG A 11 -7.22 7.91 22.74
C ARG A 11 -6.07 8.86 23.08
N HIS A 12 -4.88 8.58 22.57
CA HIS A 12 -3.67 9.35 22.85
C HIS A 12 -3.25 10.29 21.72
N GLY A 13 -4.04 10.39 20.63
CA GLY A 13 -3.68 11.22 19.48
C GLY A 13 -2.40 10.79 18.76
N ILE A 14 -2.03 9.50 18.87
CA ILE A 14 -0.82 8.94 18.27
C ILE A 14 -1.16 8.46 16.85
N ALA A 15 -0.35 8.87 15.87
CA ALA A 15 -0.45 8.35 14.51
C ALA A 15 -0.13 6.85 14.49
N LEU A 16 -1.00 6.06 13.86
CA LEU A 16 -0.81 4.62 13.70
C LEU A 16 -0.70 4.28 12.21
N VAL A 17 0.46 3.74 11.82
CA VAL A 17 0.71 3.22 10.48
C VAL A 17 0.92 1.72 10.59
N GLU A 18 0.17 0.95 9.80
CA GLU A 18 0.34 -0.49 9.73
C GLU A 18 1.40 -0.85 8.68
N ASP A 19 2.48 -1.51 9.12
CA ASP A 19 3.34 -2.24 8.19
C ASP A 19 2.62 -3.52 7.75
N ALA A 20 2.06 -3.47 6.55
CA ALA A 20 1.34 -4.55 5.90
C ALA A 20 2.19 -5.20 4.80
N ALA A 21 3.52 -5.10 4.87
CA ALA A 21 4.43 -5.59 3.83
C ALA A 21 4.29 -7.09 3.51
N HIS A 22 3.74 -7.89 4.42
CA HIS A 22 3.48 -9.33 4.23
C HIS A 22 1.99 -9.70 4.19
N ALA A 23 1.10 -8.71 4.21
CA ALA A 23 -0.32 -8.91 4.51
C ALA A 23 -1.25 -8.57 3.33
N VAL A 24 -0.71 -8.40 2.12
CA VAL A 24 -1.51 -8.11 0.91
C VAL A 24 -2.52 -9.24 0.65
N GLY A 25 -3.80 -8.87 0.51
CA GLY A 25 -4.91 -9.82 0.31
C GLY A 25 -5.26 -10.64 1.56
N SER A 26 -4.76 -10.28 2.74
CA SER A 26 -5.18 -10.90 4.01
C SER A 26 -6.28 -10.09 4.69
N GLU A 27 -6.98 -10.74 5.62
CA GLU A 27 -8.06 -10.14 6.39
C GLU A 27 -7.83 -10.24 7.89
N TYR A 28 -8.41 -9.30 8.63
CA TYR A 28 -8.52 -9.36 10.07
C TYR A 28 -9.98 -9.14 10.47
N ARG A 29 -10.59 -10.14 11.13
CA ARG A 29 -12.01 -10.14 11.53
C ARG A 29 -12.94 -9.81 10.34
N GLY A 30 -12.72 -10.49 9.21
CA GLY A 30 -13.53 -10.33 7.99
C GLY A 30 -13.37 -8.99 7.27
N ARG A 31 -12.31 -8.23 7.57
CA ARG A 31 -11.99 -6.97 6.90
C ARG A 31 -10.60 -7.01 6.28
N PRO A 32 -10.44 -6.60 5.00
CA PRO A 32 -9.13 -6.55 4.38
C PRO A 32 -8.13 -5.70 5.17
N VAL A 33 -6.87 -6.13 5.25
CA VAL A 33 -5.78 -5.29 5.75
C VAL A 33 -5.65 -4.05 4.85
N GLY A 34 -5.42 -2.88 5.45
CA GLY A 34 -5.40 -1.59 4.73
C GLY A 34 -6.75 -0.99 4.35
N SER A 35 -7.88 -1.64 4.65
CA SER A 35 -9.23 -1.09 4.39
C SER A 35 -9.65 0.08 5.29
N ARG A 36 -8.89 0.34 6.37
CA ARG A 36 -9.13 1.44 7.32
C ARG A 36 -7.81 1.92 7.89
N GLY A 37 -7.70 3.19 8.25
CA GLY A 37 -6.45 3.83 8.68
C GLY A 37 -5.37 3.79 7.62
N THR A 38 -4.14 4.05 8.07
CA THR A 38 -2.97 4.07 7.20
C THR A 38 -2.24 2.73 7.20
N ALA A 39 -1.92 2.20 6.03
CA ALA A 39 -1.12 0.99 5.87
C ALA A 39 -0.16 1.08 4.68
N ILE A 40 0.95 0.35 4.77
CA ILE A 40 1.97 0.27 3.72
C ILE A 40 2.18 -1.19 3.31
N PHE A 41 2.09 -1.47 2.01
CA PHE A 41 2.38 -2.77 1.43
C PHE A 41 3.71 -2.72 0.69
N SER A 42 4.42 -3.86 0.67
CA SER A 42 5.64 -4.05 -0.11
C SER A 42 5.35 -5.01 -1.25
N PHE A 43 5.86 -4.69 -2.42
CA PHE A 43 5.81 -5.50 -3.63
C PHE A 43 7.21 -5.87 -4.12
N HIS A 44 8.16 -6.00 -3.18
CA HIS A 44 9.50 -6.53 -3.44
C HIS A 44 9.45 -7.95 -4.03
N ALA A 45 10.52 -8.36 -4.71
CA ALA A 45 10.64 -9.60 -5.48
C ALA A 45 10.07 -10.86 -4.80
N ILE A 46 10.30 -11.02 -3.49
CA ILE A 46 9.91 -12.21 -2.71
C ILE A 46 8.52 -12.12 -2.04
N LYS A 47 7.78 -11.03 -2.24
CA LYS A 47 6.45 -10.84 -1.64
C LYS A 47 5.37 -11.60 -2.41
N ASN A 48 4.24 -11.88 -1.75
CA ASN A 48 3.14 -12.66 -2.35
C ASN A 48 2.59 -12.00 -3.63
N LEU A 49 2.44 -10.67 -3.59
CA LEU A 49 2.29 -9.83 -4.78
C LEU A 49 3.61 -9.09 -4.99
N THR A 50 4.17 -9.19 -6.19
CA THR A 50 5.46 -8.58 -6.51
C THR A 50 5.38 -7.73 -7.78
N CYS A 51 6.15 -6.66 -7.82
CA CYS A 51 6.48 -5.95 -9.04
C CYS A 51 7.99 -5.77 -9.19
N ALA A 52 8.77 -6.75 -8.74
CA ALA A 52 10.22 -6.68 -8.53
C ALA A 52 10.60 -5.69 -7.42
N GLU A 53 10.34 -4.40 -7.62
CA GLU A 53 10.51 -3.34 -6.63
C GLU A 53 9.28 -2.44 -6.63
N GLY A 54 8.75 -2.16 -5.44
CA GLY A 54 7.60 -1.27 -5.28
C GLY A 54 6.92 -1.40 -3.93
N ALA A 55 6.02 -0.45 -3.68
CA ALA A 55 5.20 -0.38 -2.48
C ALA A 55 3.87 0.29 -2.78
N MET A 56 2.90 0.15 -1.87
CA MET A 56 1.64 0.86 -1.93
C MET A 56 1.30 1.45 -0.57
N PHE A 57 1.00 2.73 -0.56
CA PHE A 57 0.46 3.44 0.60
C PHE A 57 -1.06 3.54 0.46
N VAL A 58 -1.79 3.22 1.52
CA VAL A 58 -3.23 3.42 1.62
C VAL A 58 -3.56 4.15 2.91
N SER A 59 -4.56 5.03 2.87
CA SER A 59 -5.04 5.77 4.03
C SER A 59 -6.50 6.19 3.82
N ASP A 60 -7.28 6.26 4.90
CA ASP A 60 -8.61 6.88 4.93
C ASP A 60 -8.55 8.41 5.14
N ASP A 61 -7.42 8.93 5.62
CA ASP A 61 -7.12 10.36 5.63
C ASP A 61 -6.73 10.85 4.22
N SER A 62 -7.64 11.56 3.57
CA SER A 62 -7.45 12.12 2.24
C SER A 62 -6.37 13.21 2.21
N ALA A 63 -6.25 14.04 3.26
CA ALA A 63 -5.23 15.08 3.32
C ALA A 63 -3.82 14.47 3.41
N LEU A 64 -3.67 13.40 4.20
CA LEU A 64 -2.43 12.63 4.27
C LEU A 64 -2.14 11.94 2.93
N ALA A 65 -3.14 11.32 2.30
CA ALA A 65 -2.97 10.65 1.01
C ALA A 65 -2.50 11.64 -0.08
N GLU A 66 -3.10 12.82 -0.17
CA GLU A 66 -2.71 13.87 -1.11
C GLU A 66 -1.29 14.40 -0.82
N ARG A 67 -0.95 14.59 0.45
CA ARG A 67 0.42 14.98 0.82
C ARG A 67 1.44 13.92 0.41
N VAL A 68 1.16 12.64 0.63
CA VAL A 68 2.04 11.53 0.20
C VAL A 68 2.17 11.48 -1.33
N ARG A 69 1.09 11.74 -2.09
CA ARG A 69 1.16 11.83 -3.56
C ARG A 69 2.08 12.93 -4.05
N ARG A 70 2.07 14.10 -3.41
CA ARG A 70 3.03 15.17 -3.72
C ARG A 70 4.45 14.77 -3.32
N LEU A 71 4.64 14.32 -2.08
CA LEU A 71 5.95 13.97 -1.53
C LEU A 71 6.64 12.84 -2.31
N LYS A 72 5.93 11.84 -2.82
CA LYS A 72 6.56 10.75 -3.59
C LYS A 72 7.17 11.21 -4.92
N PHE A 73 6.81 12.40 -5.40
CA PHE A 73 7.23 12.92 -6.70
C PHE A 73 7.70 14.38 -6.59
N HIS A 74 8.80 14.56 -5.87
CA HIS A 74 9.52 15.82 -5.68
C HIS A 74 8.74 16.94 -4.99
N GLY A 75 7.59 16.65 -4.37
CA GLY A 75 6.80 17.67 -3.67
C GLY A 75 6.04 18.61 -4.62
N LEU A 76 5.76 18.14 -5.83
CA LEU A 76 5.06 18.90 -6.85
C LEU A 76 3.60 19.15 -6.46
N GLY A 77 3.14 20.39 -6.65
CA GLY A 77 1.78 20.83 -6.34
C GLY A 77 0.68 20.27 -7.24
N VAL A 78 1.05 19.75 -8.40
CA VAL A 78 0.15 19.16 -9.41
C VAL A 78 0.69 17.78 -9.78
N ASP A 79 -0.15 16.75 -9.67
CA ASP A 79 0.20 15.39 -10.09
C ASP A 79 0.41 15.37 -11.62
N ALA A 80 1.32 14.53 -12.10
CA ALA A 80 1.55 14.34 -13.52
C ALA A 80 0.29 13.86 -14.26
N TYR A 81 -0.63 13.19 -13.55
CA TYR A 81 -1.92 12.75 -14.09
C TYR A 81 -2.91 13.91 -14.34
N ASP A 82 -2.80 15.00 -13.57
CA ASP A 82 -3.71 16.16 -13.62
C ASP A 82 -3.35 17.16 -14.74
N ARG A 83 -2.31 16.84 -15.53
CA ARG A 83 -1.79 17.65 -16.64
C ARG A 83 -2.73 17.76 -17.84
N LEU A 84 -3.87 17.07 -17.81
CA LEU A 84 -4.91 17.10 -18.85
C LEU A 84 -5.83 18.33 -18.72
N SER A 85 -5.67 19.13 -17.65
CA SER A 85 -6.47 20.33 -17.37
C SER A 85 -5.98 21.55 -18.16
N HIS A 86 -6.48 21.70 -19.39
CA HIS A 86 -6.75 22.95 -20.12
C HIS A 86 -5.60 23.99 -20.24
N GLY A 87 -4.81 23.87 -21.32
CA GLY A 87 -4.24 25.01 -22.05
C GLY A 87 -3.11 25.83 -21.40
N ARG A 88 -2.81 25.63 -20.11
CA ARG A 88 -1.64 26.23 -19.46
C ARG A 88 -0.59 25.15 -19.20
N LYS A 89 0.66 25.43 -19.55
CA LYS A 89 1.81 24.60 -19.13
C LYS A 89 1.71 24.45 -17.61
N PRO A 90 1.57 23.23 -17.06
CA PRO A 90 1.58 23.06 -15.62
C PRO A 90 2.93 23.58 -15.13
N GLN A 91 2.93 24.70 -14.40
CA GLN A 91 4.11 25.10 -13.67
C GLN A 91 4.29 24.03 -12.60
N ALA A 92 5.28 23.17 -12.80
CA ALA A 92 5.70 22.18 -11.82
C ALA A 92 6.31 22.94 -10.64
N GLU A 93 5.44 23.49 -9.79
CA GLU A 93 5.82 24.18 -8.58
C GLU A 93 6.10 23.14 -7.49
N VAL A 94 7.29 23.21 -6.90
CA VAL A 94 7.65 22.43 -5.73
C VAL A 94 7.12 23.20 -4.51
N ILE A 95 6.06 22.70 -3.88
CA ILE A 95 5.40 23.36 -2.75
C ILE A 95 6.07 23.00 -1.41
N GLU A 96 6.65 21.81 -1.32
CA GLU A 96 7.42 21.34 -0.16
C GLU A 96 8.56 20.41 -0.62
N PRO A 97 9.68 20.28 0.12
CA PRO A 97 10.72 19.32 -0.23
C PRO A 97 10.17 17.88 -0.26
N GLY A 98 10.24 17.24 -1.43
CA GLY A 98 9.79 15.85 -1.62
C GLY A 98 10.91 14.87 -1.99
N PHE A 99 10.51 13.68 -2.39
CA PHE A 99 11.35 12.52 -2.68
C PHE A 99 11.10 12.00 -4.10
N LYS A 100 11.97 11.08 -4.54
CA LYS A 100 11.78 10.30 -5.77
C LYS A 100 11.37 8.87 -5.43
N TYR A 101 10.09 8.68 -5.09
CA TYR A 101 9.50 7.38 -4.73
C TYR A 101 8.35 6.95 -5.65
N ASN A 102 8.17 7.59 -6.80
CA ASN A 102 7.17 7.15 -7.76
C ASN A 102 7.53 5.76 -8.31
N LEU A 103 6.53 4.89 -8.39
CA LEU A 103 6.65 3.60 -9.05
C LEU A 103 6.81 3.80 -10.56
N ALA A 104 7.69 3.04 -11.21
CA ALA A 104 7.81 3.09 -12.66
C ALA A 104 6.69 2.30 -13.34
N ASP A 105 6.31 2.71 -14.54
CA ASP A 105 5.17 2.13 -15.28
C ASP A 105 5.34 0.64 -15.56
N LEU A 106 6.58 0.18 -15.80
CA LEU A 106 6.87 -1.24 -15.98
C LEU A 106 6.55 -2.05 -14.70
N ASN A 107 6.96 -1.54 -13.53
CA ASN A 107 6.63 -2.17 -12.25
C ASN A 107 5.12 -2.11 -11.99
N ALA A 108 4.46 -0.99 -12.28
CA ALA A 108 3.01 -0.85 -12.13
C ALA A 108 2.23 -1.84 -13.02
N ALA A 109 2.63 -2.00 -14.28
CA ALA A 109 2.03 -2.95 -15.21
C ALA A 109 2.18 -4.39 -14.73
N LEU A 110 3.37 -4.76 -14.22
CA LEU A 110 3.60 -6.08 -13.62
C LEU A 110 2.71 -6.29 -12.38
N ALA A 111 2.61 -5.29 -11.50
CA ALA A 111 1.74 -5.34 -10.31
C ALA A 111 0.28 -5.57 -10.68
N LEU A 112 -0.24 -4.92 -11.73
CA LEU A 112 -1.63 -5.12 -12.20
C LEU A 112 -1.90 -6.55 -12.64
N VAL A 113 -0.94 -7.20 -13.31
CA VAL A 113 -1.07 -8.62 -13.71
C VAL A 113 -0.99 -9.54 -12.48
N GLN A 114 -0.10 -9.25 -11.54
CA GLN A 114 0.05 -10.02 -10.30
C GLN A 114 -1.16 -9.89 -9.38
N LEU A 115 -1.77 -8.71 -9.32
CA LEU A 115 -2.97 -8.46 -8.52
C LEU A 115 -4.14 -9.35 -8.93
N LYS A 116 -4.33 -9.60 -10.23
CA LYS A 116 -5.35 -10.54 -10.74
C LYS A 116 -5.17 -11.98 -10.27
N ARG A 117 -3.95 -12.35 -9.85
CA ARG A 117 -3.59 -13.69 -9.40
C ARG A 117 -3.51 -13.82 -7.89
N LEU A 118 -3.64 -12.71 -7.16
CA LEU A 118 -3.37 -12.63 -5.73
C LEU A 118 -4.21 -13.62 -4.92
N ASP A 119 -5.51 -13.69 -5.17
CA ASP A 119 -6.42 -14.56 -4.42
C ASP A 119 -6.04 -16.03 -4.55
N ALA A 120 -5.77 -16.49 -5.78
CA ALA A 120 -5.30 -17.85 -6.03
C ALA A 120 -3.93 -18.13 -5.40
N LEU A 121 -3.00 -17.15 -5.43
CA LEU A 121 -1.68 -17.26 -4.81
C LEU A 121 -1.75 -17.34 -3.29
N ASN A 122 -2.65 -16.58 -2.66
CA ASN A 122 -2.88 -16.60 -1.23
C ASN A 122 -3.60 -17.89 -0.80
N ALA A 123 -4.64 -18.33 -1.52
CA ALA A 123 -5.34 -19.58 -1.26
C ALA A 123 -4.40 -20.79 -1.30
N ARG A 124 -3.49 -20.83 -2.29
CA ARG A 124 -2.49 -21.91 -2.36
C ARG A 124 -1.56 -21.93 -1.15
N ARG A 125 -1.12 -20.75 -0.67
CA ARG A 125 -0.25 -20.65 0.51
C ARG A 125 -0.99 -21.05 1.78
N GLN A 126 -2.26 -20.64 1.91
CA GLN A 126 -3.09 -21.02 3.04
C GLN A 126 -3.24 -22.54 3.13
N ALA A 127 -3.61 -23.22 2.04
CA ALA A 127 -3.73 -24.68 2.02
C ALA A 127 -2.42 -25.40 2.40
N LEU A 128 -1.27 -24.85 2.00
CA LEU A 128 0.04 -25.39 2.41
C LEU A 128 0.32 -25.17 3.90
N ALA A 129 0.02 -23.98 4.42
CA ALA A 129 0.19 -23.66 5.83
C ALA A 129 -0.70 -24.54 6.73
N GLU A 130 -1.96 -24.73 6.36
CA GLU A 130 -2.90 -25.62 7.05
C GLU A 130 -2.35 -27.06 7.11
N ARG A 131 -1.88 -27.59 5.98
CA ARG A 131 -1.27 -28.93 5.93
C ARG A 131 -0.03 -29.04 6.84
N TYR A 132 0.80 -28.00 6.93
CA TYR A 132 1.93 -28.00 7.86
C TYR A 132 1.46 -27.98 9.31
N LEU A 133 0.49 -27.13 9.64
CA LEU A 133 -0.08 -27.04 10.99
C LEU A 133 -0.67 -28.38 11.44
N GLU A 134 -1.44 -29.05 10.57
CA GLU A 134 -2.01 -30.38 10.86
C GLU A 134 -0.93 -31.42 11.16
N ARG A 135 0.14 -31.47 10.35
CA ARG A 135 1.18 -32.50 10.46
C ARG A 135 2.21 -32.23 11.55
N LEU A 136 2.33 -30.98 11.98
CA LEU A 136 3.24 -30.56 13.05
C LEU A 136 2.54 -30.38 14.39
N ALA A 137 1.23 -30.62 14.46
CA ALA A 137 0.44 -30.45 15.68
C ALA A 137 0.80 -31.44 16.81
N GLY A 138 1.39 -32.60 16.48
CA GLY A 138 1.71 -33.65 17.46
C GLY A 138 0.48 -34.43 17.87
#